data_AF-A0A453JNE1-F1
#
_entry.id   AF-A0A453JNE1-F1
#
_cell.length_a   1.000
_cell.length_b   1.000
_cell.length_c   1.000
_cell.angle_alpha   90.00
_cell.angle_beta   90.00
_cell.angle_gamma   90.00
#
_symmetry.space_group_name_H-M   'P 1'
#
loop_
_entity.id
_entity.type
_entity.pdbx_description
1 polymer ?
#
loop_
_entity_poly.entity_id
_entity_poly.type
_entity_poly.pdbx_seq_one_letter_code
_entity_poly.pdbx_strand_id
1 'polypeptide(L)'
;DGTTCVNMLRLGRGPFFRFCKLFRDRKLLEDTIHLSIEKQVAMFLHIVGHNVRNRIIGGNFGRSGEVVSRYFKKVLHAVGELRGDLIRKPSLETQSKIEGNYRWDPYFKV
;
A
#
# COMPACT_ATOMS: atom_id res chain seq x y z
N ASP A 1 21.06 -3.55 -9.11
CA ASP A 1 21.03 -3.09 -7.71
C ASP A 1 19.58 -3.03 -7.23
N GLY A 2 19.26 -3.65 -6.09
CA GLY A 2 17.90 -3.69 -5.53
C GLY A 2 17.52 -2.42 -4.77
N THR A 3 18.50 -1.57 -4.47
CA THR A 3 18.34 -0.34 -3.68
C THR A 3 17.35 0.64 -4.32
N THR A 4 17.42 0.81 -5.65
CA THR A 4 16.49 1.68 -6.39
C THR A 4 15.04 1.21 -6.26
N CYS A 5 14.78 -0.09 -6.37
CA CYS A 5 13.43 -0.63 -6.25
C CYS A 5 12.87 -0.45 -4.83
N VAL A 6 13.68 -0.71 -3.80
CA VAL A 6 13.27 -0.49 -2.41
C VAL A 6 12.96 0.98 -2.16
N ASN A 7 13.80 1.88 -2.68
CA ASN A 7 13.57 3.32 -2.57
C ASN A 7 12.25 3.72 -3.24
N MET A 8 11.97 3.25 -4.46
CA MET A 8 10.74 3.58 -5.18
C MET A 8 9.48 2.98 -4.55
N LEU A 9 9.53 1.71 -4.13
CA LEU A 9 8.34 0.98 -3.66
C LEU A 9 8.11 1.10 -2.14
N ARG A 10 9.09 1.63 -1.40
CA ARG A 10 9.11 1.69 0.08
C ARG A 10 8.93 0.31 0.73
N LEU A 11 9.26 -0.76 -0.01
CA LEU A 11 9.08 -2.14 0.40
C LEU A 11 10.27 -2.98 -0.05
N GLY A 12 10.79 -3.80 0.87
CA GLY A 12 11.86 -4.75 0.58
C GLY A 12 11.42 -5.84 -0.42
N ARG A 13 12.37 -6.45 -1.13
CA ARG A 13 12.09 -7.49 -2.14
C ARG A 13 11.24 -8.65 -1.60
N GLY A 14 11.63 -9.22 -0.45
CA GLY A 14 10.90 -10.35 0.17
C GLY A 14 9.45 -9.99 0.53
N PRO A 15 9.22 -8.93 1.34
CA PRO A 15 7.88 -8.45 1.64
C PRO A 15 7.04 -8.13 0.40
N PHE A 16 7.64 -7.54 -0.64
CA PHE A 16 6.95 -7.22 -1.90
C PHE A 16 6.35 -8.47 -2.58
N PHE A 17 7.16 -9.52 -2.75
CA PHE A 17 6.65 -10.75 -3.38
C PHE A 17 5.64 -11.48 -2.49
N ARG A 18 5.80 -11.44 -1.16
CA ARG A 18 4.76 -11.95 -0.24
C ARG A 18 3.45 -11.18 -0.38
N PHE A 19 3.52 -9.87 -0.56
CA PHE A 19 2.34 -9.03 -0.76
C PHE A 19 1.63 -9.34 -2.09
N CYS A 20 2.39 -9.51 -3.17
CA CYS A 20 1.83 -9.94 -4.46
C CYS A 20 1.21 -11.34 -4.38
N LYS A 21 1.87 -12.28 -3.69
CA LYS A 21 1.36 -13.62 -3.45
C LYS A 21 0.06 -13.59 -2.64
N LEU A 22 -0.03 -12.76 -1.60
CA LEU A 22 -1.26 -12.59 -0.81
C LEU A 22 -2.46 -12.21 -1.70
N PHE A 23 -2.29 -11.24 -2.61
CA PHE A 23 -3.37 -10.85 -3.53
C PHE A 23 -3.75 -11.98 -4.49
N ARG A 24 -2.76 -12.74 -4.97
CA ARG A 24 -2.97 -13.88 -5.87
C ARG A 24 -3.73 -15.01 -5.17
N ASP A 25 -3.27 -15.42 -3.98
CA ASP A 25 -3.85 -16.52 -3.21
C ASP A 25 -5.30 -16.21 -2.79
N ARG A 26 -5.59 -14.94 -2.48
CA ARG A 26 -6.94 -14.47 -2.13
C ARG A 26 -7.81 -14.10 -3.34
N LYS A 27 -7.30 -14.26 -4.57
CA LYS A 27 -7.98 -13.88 -5.82
C LYS A 27 -8.47 -12.42 -5.84
N LEU A 28 -7.73 -11.53 -5.16
CA LEU A 28 -8.02 -10.10 -5.13
C LEU A 28 -7.41 -9.38 -6.33
N LEU A 29 -6.33 -9.93 -6.88
CA LEU A 29 -5.72 -9.51 -8.14
C LEU A 29 -5.35 -10.74 -8.96
N GLU A 30 -5.31 -10.55 -10.27
CA GLU A 30 -4.92 -11.56 -11.25
C GLU A 30 -3.95 -10.96 -12.26
N ASP A 31 -3.11 -11.82 -12.83
CA ASP A 31 -2.31 -11.47 -13.99
C ASP A 31 -3.24 -11.27 -15.19
N THR A 32 -2.97 -10.23 -15.97
CA THR A 32 -3.68 -9.99 -17.22
C THR A 32 -2.73 -10.18 -18.40
N ILE A 33 -3.27 -10.28 -19.61
CA ILE A 33 -2.47 -10.29 -20.84
C ILE A 33 -1.57 -9.04 -20.98
N HIS A 34 -1.86 -7.95 -20.27
CA HIS A 34 -1.14 -6.69 -20.38
C HIS A 34 -0.15 -6.44 -19.23
N LEU A 35 -0.45 -6.92 -18.02
CA LEU A 35 0.24 -6.55 -16.78
C LEU A 35 0.13 -7.65 -15.73
N SER A 36 1.28 -8.05 -15.18
CA SER A 36 1.35 -8.96 -14.03
C SER A 36 0.98 -8.24 -12.72
N ILE A 37 0.55 -9.00 -11.71
CA ILE A 37 0.23 -8.49 -10.37
C ILE A 37 1.39 -7.66 -9.83
N GLU A 38 2.63 -8.13 -9.98
CA GLU A 38 3.82 -7.43 -9.50
C GLU A 38 3.95 -6.04 -10.13
N LYS A 39 3.71 -5.91 -11.44
CA LYS A 39 3.73 -4.59 -12.08
C LYS A 39 2.57 -3.70 -11.65
N GLN A 40 1.37 -4.27 -11.46
CA GLN A 40 0.21 -3.53 -10.95
C GLN A 40 0.50 -2.96 -9.56
N VAL A 41 0.99 -3.81 -8.64
CA VAL A 41 1.34 -3.44 -7.26
C VAL A 41 2.53 -2.49 -7.23
N ALA A 42 3.54 -2.67 -8.08
CA ALA A 42 4.69 -1.78 -8.15
C ALA A 42 4.30 -0.35 -8.59
N MET A 43 3.44 -0.20 -9.60
CA MET A 43 2.91 1.11 -9.98
C MET A 43 2.17 1.77 -8.83
N PHE A 44 1.29 1.02 -8.15
CA PHE A 44 0.53 1.52 -7.00
C PHE A 44 1.45 1.98 -5.87
N LEU A 45 2.40 1.14 -5.43
CA LEU A 45 3.34 1.44 -4.35
C LEU A 45 4.23 2.64 -4.67
N HIS A 46 4.67 2.79 -5.91
CA HIS A 46 5.45 3.95 -6.33
C HIS A 46 4.61 5.24 -6.23
N ILE A 47 3.34 5.21 -6.65
CA ILE A 47 2.43 6.36 -6.53
C ILE A 47 2.24 6.75 -5.07
N VAL A 48 1.81 5.82 -4.22
CA VAL A 48 1.46 6.14 -2.82
C VAL A 48 2.68 6.39 -1.95
N GLY A 49 3.81 5.74 -2.25
CA GLY A 49 5.04 5.87 -1.48
C GLY A 49 5.72 7.23 -1.62
N HIS A 50 5.50 7.92 -2.75
CA HIS A 50 6.17 9.19 -3.07
C HIS A 50 5.24 10.26 -3.65
N ASN A 51 3.92 10.05 -3.62
CA ASN A 51 2.93 10.93 -4.24
C ASN A 51 3.24 11.21 -5.74
N VAL A 52 3.69 10.18 -6.47
CA VAL A 52 4.11 10.35 -7.88
C VAL A 52 2.91 10.55 -8.78
N ARG A 53 2.99 11.55 -9.66
CA ARG A 53 1.93 11.84 -10.63
C ARG A 53 1.77 10.70 -11.64
N ASN A 54 0.53 10.41 -12.01
CA ASN A 54 0.16 9.39 -12.99
C ASN A 54 1.03 9.42 -14.27
N ARG A 55 1.25 10.62 -14.85
CA ARG A 55 2.07 10.79 -16.07
C ARG A 55 3.50 10.23 -15.94
N ILE A 56 4.11 10.37 -14.76
CA ILE A 56 5.49 9.94 -14.52
C ILE A 56 5.55 8.42 -14.41
N ILE A 57 4.55 7.81 -13.77
CA ILE A 57 4.42 6.35 -13.70
C ILE A 57 4.14 5.77 -15.08
N GLY A 58 3.29 6.42 -15.88
CA GLY A 58 3.07 6.03 -17.27
C GLY A 58 4.37 5.98 -18.08
N GLY A 59 5.21 7.01 -17.94
CA GLY A 59 6.56 7.03 -18.54
C GLY A 59 7.45 5.91 -18.03
N ASN A 60 7.56 5.72 -16.71
CA ASN A 60 8.43 4.72 -16.09
C ASN A 60 8.06 3.28 -16.47
N PHE A 61 6.78 2.99 -16.69
CA PHE A 61 6.28 1.63 -16.98
C PHE A 61 5.89 1.43 -18.45
N GLY A 62 6.03 2.45 -19.30
CA GLY A 62 5.64 2.40 -20.71
C GLY A 62 4.13 2.17 -20.89
N ARG A 63 3.29 2.85 -20.09
CA ARG A 63 1.84 2.69 -20.08
C ARG A 63 1.11 4.02 -20.22
N SER A 64 -0.09 3.96 -20.80
CA SER A 64 -0.97 5.13 -20.86
C SER A 64 -1.44 5.51 -19.45
N GLY A 65 -1.80 6.79 -19.28
CA GLY A 65 -2.31 7.26 -17.99
C GLY A 65 -3.63 6.60 -17.59
N GLU A 66 -4.44 6.19 -18.57
CA GLU A 66 -5.63 5.37 -18.37
C GLU A 66 -5.28 4.03 -17.71
N VAL A 67 -4.30 3.31 -18.26
CA VAL A 67 -3.85 2.03 -17.71
C VAL A 67 -3.34 2.21 -16.28
N VAL A 68 -2.53 3.25 -16.02
CA VAL A 68 -2.06 3.56 -14.67
C VAL A 68 -3.23 3.82 -13.72
N SER A 69 -4.23 4.61 -14.13
CA SER A 69 -5.39 4.91 -13.30
C SER A 69 -6.24 3.67 -13.00
N ARG A 70 -6.47 2.83 -14.02
CA ARG A 70 -7.22 1.57 -13.91
C ARG A 70 -6.59 0.65 -12.87
N TYR A 71 -5.28 0.38 -12.99
CA TYR A 71 -4.60 -0.53 -12.08
C TYR A 71 -4.36 0.09 -10.71
N PHE A 72 -4.18 1.41 -10.60
CA PHE A 72 -4.18 2.08 -9.30
C PHE A 72 -5.49 1.81 -8.53
N LYS A 73 -6.65 1.99 -9.18
CA LYS A 73 -7.96 1.73 -8.55
C LYS A 73 -8.14 0.26 -8.17
N LYS A 74 -7.76 -0.67 -9.06
CA LYS A 74 -7.84 -2.12 -8.78
C LYS A 74 -7.00 -2.51 -7.55
N VAL A 75 -5.74 -2.05 -7.50
CA VAL A 75 -4.85 -2.35 -6.37
C VAL A 75 -5.35 -1.66 -5.09
N LEU A 76 -5.83 -0.42 -5.18
CA LEU A 76 -6.41 0.27 -4.03
C LEU A 76 -7.59 -0.49 -3.42
N HIS A 77 -8.50 -0.99 -4.26
CA HIS A 77 -9.62 -1.82 -3.81
C HIS A 77 -9.13 -3.12 -3.15
N ALA A 78 -8.20 -3.83 -3.80
CA ALA A 78 -7.62 -5.06 -3.25
C ALA A 78 -6.95 -4.83 -1.89
N VAL A 79 -6.20 -3.72 -1.72
CA VAL A 79 -5.63 -3.31 -0.42
C VAL A 79 -6.74 -3.03 0.59
N GLY A 80 -7.81 -2.35 0.18
CA GLY A 80 -8.97 -2.06 1.00
C GLY A 80 -9.65 -3.31 1.55
N GLU A 81 -9.68 -4.41 0.79
CA GLU A 81 -10.24 -5.69 1.24
C GLU A 81 -9.42 -6.37 2.34
N LEU A 82 -8.13 -6.00 2.49
CA LEU A 82 -7.29 -6.49 3.58
C LEU A 82 -7.49 -5.73 4.89
N ARG A 83 -8.29 -4.65 4.91
CA ARG A 83 -8.44 -3.75 6.07
C ARG A 83 -8.87 -4.49 7.34
N GLY A 84 -9.81 -5.44 7.24
CA GLY A 84 -10.33 -6.17 8.39
C GLY A 84 -9.29 -7.08 9.05
N ASP A 85 -8.35 -7.59 8.25
CA ASP A 85 -7.35 -8.54 8.71
C ASP A 85 -6.06 -7.86 9.17
N LEU A 86 -5.68 -6.76 8.50
CA LEU A 86 -4.37 -6.12 8.70
C LEU A 86 -4.43 -4.83 9.50
N ILE A 87 -5.59 -4.16 9.56
CA ILE A 87 -5.74 -2.90 10.31
C ILE A 87 -6.46 -3.21 11.61
N ARG A 88 -5.68 -3.29 12.70
CA ARG A 88 -6.25 -3.36 14.04
C ARG A 88 -6.83 -2.00 14.43
N LYS A 89 -8.08 -1.98 14.88
CA LYS A 89 -8.67 -0.78 15.47
C LYS A 89 -7.81 -0.33 16.67
N PRO A 90 -7.54 0.98 16.83
CA PRO A 90 -6.87 1.46 18.03
C PRO A 90 -7.70 1.09 19.26
N SER A 91 -7.02 0.80 20.38
CA SER A 91 -7.71 0.71 21.66
C SER A 91 -8.30 2.09 22.00
N LEU A 92 -9.49 2.10 22.57
CA LEU A 92 -10.08 3.31 23.16
C LEU A 92 -9.52 3.59 24.56
N GLU A 93 -8.78 2.64 25.13
CA GLU A 93 -8.12 2.82 26.42
C GLU A 93 -6.93 3.78 26.29
N THR A 94 -6.78 4.65 27.28
CA THR A 94 -5.58 5.45 27.43
C THR A 94 -4.38 4.52 27.57
N GLN A 95 -3.34 4.72 26.76
CA GLN A 95 -2.12 3.94 26.90
C GLN A 95 -1.48 4.20 28.27
N SER A 96 -0.94 3.17 28.91
CA SER A 96 -0.29 3.29 30.23
C SER A 96 0.86 4.31 30.29
N LYS A 97 1.46 4.65 29.14
CA LYS A 97 2.47 5.71 29.03
C LYS A 97 1.91 7.13 29.14
N ILE A 98 0.61 7.28 28.91
CA ILE A 98 -0.14 8.55 28.90
C ILE A 98 -0.99 8.67 30.18
N GLU A 99 -1.48 7.55 30.71
CA GLU A 99 -2.31 7.52 31.90
C GLU A 99 -1.62 8.21 33.10
N GLY A 100 -2.33 9.14 33.74
CA GLY A 100 -1.79 9.95 34.85
C GLY A 100 -0.80 11.05 34.44
N ASN A 101 -0.44 11.17 33.16
CA ASN A 101 0.37 12.28 32.68
C ASN A 101 -0.47 13.56 32.62
N TYR A 102 -0.23 14.50 33.53
CA TYR A 102 -1.01 15.74 33.64
C TYR A 102 -1.13 16.55 32.34
N ARG A 103 -0.14 16.45 31.44
CA ARG A 103 -0.13 17.18 30.17
C ARG A 103 -0.97 16.50 29.10
N TRP A 104 -0.98 15.17 29.07
CA TRP A 104 -1.54 14.40 27.94
C TRP A 104 -2.82 13.66 28.30
N ASP A 105 -2.92 13.11 29.51
CA ASP A 105 -4.07 12.31 29.99
C ASP A 105 -5.44 13.00 29.81
N PRO A 106 -5.59 14.33 30.06
CA PRO A 106 -6.89 15.00 29.88
C PRO A 106 -7.46 14.93 28.46
N TYR A 107 -6.62 14.78 27.42
CA TYR A 107 -7.07 14.69 26.03
C TYR A 107 -7.59 13.30 25.64
N PHE A 108 -7.40 12.29 26.49
CA PHE A 108 -7.77 10.90 26.22
C PHE A 108 -8.84 10.35 27.19
N LYS A 109 -9.40 11.20 28.06
CA LYS A 109 -10.58 10.86 28.88
C LYS A 109 -11.84 11.28 28.11
N VAL A 110 -12.82 10.38 28.06
CA VAL A 110 -14.16 10.63 27.50
C VAL A 110 -15.05 11.23 28.58
#